data_AF-A0A395JEK1-F1
#
_entry.id   AF-A0A395JEK1-F1
#
_cell.length_a   1.000
_cell.length_b   1.000
_cell.length_c   1.000
_cell.angle_alpha   90.00
_cell.angle_beta   90.00
_cell.angle_gamma   90.00
#
_symmetry.space_group_name_H-M   'P 1'
#
loop_
_entity.id
_entity.type
_entity.pdbx_description
1 polymer ?
#
loop_
_entity_poly.entity_id
_entity_poly.type
_entity_poly.pdbx_seq_one_letter_code
_entity_poly.pdbx_strand_id
1 'polypeptide(L)'
;MEEAEYIAELKRRWPRDHTSVEPSPETMDLTLKALRDYPQSEKLWIMRGDLLQLVDFDDGTDLNESEKCYRKAIGINPRSSEAYLELAHFLDSVMNKPRKAKQYFEKARRAKNA
;
A
#
# COMPACT_ATOMS: atom_id res chain seq x y z
N MET A 1 -2.98 1.50 -20.71
CA MET A 1 -2.92 0.19 -20.02
C MET A 1 -4.20 0.06 -19.23
N GLU A 2 -4.81 -1.11 -19.24
CA GLU A 2 -5.94 -1.39 -18.36
C GLU A 2 -5.47 -1.50 -16.90
N GLU A 3 -6.40 -1.39 -15.94
CA GLU A 3 -6.09 -1.52 -14.51
C GLU A 3 -5.36 -2.85 -14.22
N ALA A 4 -5.83 -3.95 -14.79
CA ALA A 4 -5.24 -5.27 -14.63
C ALA A 4 -3.79 -5.33 -15.15
N GLU A 5 -3.49 -4.62 -16.24
CA GLU A 5 -2.14 -4.53 -16.80
C GLU A 5 -1.21 -3.73 -15.90
N TYR A 6 -1.68 -2.61 -15.34
CA TYR A 6 -0.94 -1.86 -14.32
C TYR A 6 -0.60 -2.73 -13.11
N ILE A 7 -1.58 -3.45 -12.58
CA ILE A 7 -1.39 -4.35 -11.43
C ILE A 7 -0.42 -5.47 -11.78
N ALA A 8 -0.55 -6.10 -12.95
CA ALA A 8 0.33 -7.17 -13.39
C ALA A 8 1.77 -6.69 -13.57
N GLU A 9 1.97 -5.52 -14.17
CA GLU A 9 3.29 -4.94 -14.37
C GLU A 9 3.94 -4.53 -13.05
N LEU A 10 3.19 -3.93 -12.12
CA LEU A 10 3.68 -3.63 -10.78
C LEU A 10 4.09 -4.92 -10.04
N LYS A 11 3.28 -5.99 -10.13
CA LYS A 11 3.62 -7.33 -9.56
C LYS A 11 4.81 -7.99 -10.23
N ARG A 12 5.07 -7.69 -11.50
CA ARG A 12 6.23 -8.20 -12.24
C ARG A 12 7.50 -7.50 -11.78
N ARG A 13 7.45 -6.19 -11.56
CA ARG A 13 8.55 -5.36 -11.07
C ARG A 13 8.82 -5.59 -9.57
N TRP A 14 7.80 -5.96 -8.81
CA TRP A 14 7.87 -6.15 -7.37
C TRP A 14 6.93 -7.27 -6.91
N PRO A 15 7.32 -8.28 -6.10
CA PRO A 15 8.51 -8.37 -5.23
C PRO A 15 9.53 -9.42 -5.73
N ARG A 16 9.59 -9.65 -7.05
CA ARG A 16 10.14 -10.89 -7.60
C ARG A 16 11.64 -11.13 -7.33
N ASP A 17 12.40 -10.08 -7.01
CA ASP A 17 13.85 -10.22 -6.92
C ASP A 17 14.48 -9.87 -5.55
N HIS A 18 13.86 -9.07 -4.66
CA HIS A 18 14.38 -8.66 -3.32
C HIS A 18 15.90 -8.34 -3.23
N THR A 19 16.60 -8.17 -4.35
CA THR A 19 18.04 -7.89 -4.43
C THR A 19 18.32 -6.41 -4.23
N SER A 20 17.32 -5.56 -4.43
CA SER A 20 17.33 -4.15 -4.06
C SER A 20 16.18 -3.92 -3.09
N VAL A 21 16.47 -3.28 -1.96
CA VAL A 21 15.49 -3.01 -0.90
C VAL A 21 14.49 -1.95 -1.36
N GLU A 22 14.91 -1.03 -2.22
CA GLU A 22 14.12 0.12 -2.67
C GLU A 22 13.49 -0.12 -4.06
N PRO A 23 12.25 0.36 -4.30
CA PRO A 23 11.64 0.34 -5.62
C PRO A 23 12.31 1.33 -6.58
N SER A 24 12.43 0.95 -7.87
CA SER A 24 13.01 1.86 -8.87
C SER A 24 12.14 3.11 -9.08
N PRO A 25 12.71 4.27 -9.46
CA PRO A 25 11.95 5.48 -9.77
C PRO A 25 10.86 5.24 -10.82
N GLU A 26 11.12 4.40 -11.83
CA GLU A 26 10.13 4.05 -12.85
C GLU A 26 8.95 3.26 -12.29
N THR A 27 9.20 2.43 -11.26
CA THR A 27 8.15 1.69 -10.57
C THR A 27 7.29 2.65 -9.74
N MET A 28 7.91 3.63 -9.08
CA MET A 28 7.19 4.68 -8.36
C MET A 28 6.36 5.56 -9.30
N ASP A 29 6.91 5.97 -10.44
CA ASP A 29 6.18 6.71 -11.48
C ASP A 29 5.04 5.90 -12.07
N LEU A 30 5.22 4.59 -12.23
CA LEU A 30 4.16 3.71 -12.71
C LEU A 30 2.97 3.69 -11.75
N THR A 31 3.20 3.69 -10.44
CA THR A 31 2.10 3.78 -9.45
C THR A 31 1.34 5.10 -9.57
N LEU A 32 2.03 6.23 -9.82
CA LEU A 32 1.40 7.54 -10.00
C LEU A 32 0.55 7.59 -11.28
N LYS A 33 1.05 7.01 -12.37
CA LYS A 33 0.30 6.88 -13.64
C LYS A 33 -0.94 6.00 -13.43
N ALA A 34 -0.78 4.85 -12.78
CA ALA A 34 -1.87 3.93 -12.49
C ALA A 34 -2.98 4.60 -11.66
N LEU A 35 -2.62 5.36 -10.63
CA LEU A 35 -3.58 6.08 -9.79
C LEU A 35 -4.22 7.30 -10.47
N ARG A 36 -3.56 7.89 -11.47
CA ARG A 36 -4.16 8.95 -12.29
C ARG A 36 -5.28 8.39 -13.17
N ASP A 37 -5.03 7.23 -13.77
CA ASP A 37 -5.98 6.58 -14.67
C ASP A 37 -7.10 5.87 -13.87
N TYR A 38 -6.77 5.30 -12.72
CA TYR A 38 -7.66 4.52 -11.86
C TYR A 38 -7.65 5.00 -10.40
N PRO A 39 -8.13 6.22 -10.11
CA PRO A 39 -8.07 6.80 -8.76
C PRO A 39 -8.96 6.09 -7.73
N GLN A 40 -9.91 5.26 -8.19
CA GLN A 40 -10.84 4.50 -7.36
C GLN A 40 -10.42 3.02 -7.20
N SER A 41 -9.20 2.66 -7.58
CA SER A 41 -8.68 1.30 -7.40
C SER A 41 -8.10 1.14 -5.99
N GLU A 42 -8.75 0.39 -5.11
CA GLU A 42 -8.21 0.13 -3.78
C GLU A 42 -6.88 -0.62 -3.87
N LYS A 43 -6.76 -1.52 -4.85
CA LYS A 43 -5.57 -2.33 -5.05
C LYS A 43 -4.36 -1.50 -5.43
N LEU A 44 -4.51 -0.55 -6.36
CA LEU A 44 -3.39 0.33 -6.76
C LEU A 44 -2.96 1.26 -5.62
N TRP A 45 -3.90 1.72 -4.79
CA TRP A 45 -3.57 2.48 -3.58
C TRP A 45 -2.78 1.62 -2.57
N ILE A 46 -3.18 0.36 -2.35
CA ILE A 46 -2.43 -0.57 -1.49
C ILE A 46 -1.00 -0.76 -2.03
N MET A 47 -0.85 -1.10 -3.31
CA MET A 47 0.45 -1.36 -3.92
C MET A 47 1.39 -0.15 -3.85
N ARG A 48 0.87 1.07 -4.04
CA ARG A 48 1.67 2.29 -3.85
C ARG A 48 2.11 2.44 -2.38
N GLY A 49 1.19 2.21 -1.45
CA GLY A 49 1.49 2.24 -0.01
C GLY A 49 2.65 1.30 0.34
N ASP A 50 2.61 0.07 -0.18
CA ASP A 50 3.61 -0.97 0.09
C ASP A 50 4.99 -0.54 -0.40
N LEU A 51 5.05 0.01 -1.62
CA LEU A 51 6.31 0.48 -2.22
C LEU A 51 6.88 1.70 -1.47
N LEU A 52 6.03 2.62 -1.00
CA LEU A 52 6.48 3.78 -0.23
C LEU A 52 7.11 3.41 1.12
N GLN A 53 6.75 2.27 1.73
CA GLN A 53 7.38 1.82 2.98
C GLN A 53 8.85 1.43 2.80
N LEU A 54 9.24 1.12 1.58
CA LEU A 54 10.53 0.53 1.26
C LEU A 54 11.56 1.57 0.84
N VAL A 55 11.15 2.83 0.67
CA VAL A 55 12.07 3.90 0.31
C VAL A 55 12.58 4.56 1.58
N ASP A 56 13.91 4.61 1.73
CA ASP A 56 14.55 5.30 2.85
C ASP A 56 14.67 6.79 2.53
N PHE A 57 14.10 7.65 3.37
CA PHE A 57 14.17 9.10 3.21
C PHE A 57 14.49 9.76 4.55
N ASP A 58 15.42 10.72 4.51
CA ASP A 58 15.95 11.43 5.67
C ASP A 58 14.90 12.22 6.50
N ASP A 59 13.69 12.47 5.98
CA ASP A 59 12.70 13.38 6.58
C ASP A 59 11.33 12.76 6.94
N GLY A 60 11.10 11.48 6.67
CA GLY A 60 9.86 10.77 7.03
C GLY A 60 8.59 11.22 6.29
N THR A 61 8.72 12.00 5.21
CA THR A 61 7.59 12.49 4.39
C THR A 61 6.79 11.32 3.78
N ASP A 62 7.46 10.30 3.28
CA ASP A 62 6.82 9.20 2.55
C ASP A 62 6.15 8.14 3.44
N LEU A 63 6.56 8.03 4.72
CA LEU A 63 5.83 7.23 5.71
C LEU A 63 4.41 7.76 5.92
N ASN A 64 4.25 9.09 5.92
CA ASN A 64 2.92 9.69 5.98
C ASN A 64 2.11 9.42 4.69
N GLU A 65 2.76 9.40 3.54
CA GLU A 65 2.09 9.06 2.26
C GLU A 65 1.69 7.59 2.18
N SER A 66 2.49 6.66 2.71
CA SER A 66 2.11 5.24 2.83
C SER A 66 0.85 5.07 3.68
N GLU A 67 0.78 5.70 4.86
CA GLU A 67 -0.43 5.66 5.71
C GLU A 67 -1.65 6.23 4.95
N LYS A 68 -1.48 7.34 4.23
CA LYS A 68 -2.54 7.95 3.43
C LYS A 68 -3.04 7.01 2.33
N CYS A 69 -2.13 6.30 1.65
CA CYS A 69 -2.48 5.34 0.60
C CYS A 69 -3.41 4.25 1.14
N TYR A 70 -3.07 3.63 2.28
CA TYR A 70 -3.95 2.62 2.88
C TYR A 70 -5.28 3.18 3.35
N ARG A 71 -5.28 4.38 3.93
CA ARG A 71 -6.53 5.05 4.33
C ARG A 71 -7.41 5.38 3.13
N LYS A 72 -6.83 5.73 1.98
CA LYS A 72 -7.56 5.92 0.72
C LYS A 72 -8.15 4.60 0.22
N ALA A 73 -7.37 3.51 0.23
CA ALA A 73 -7.88 2.19 -0.12
C ALA A 73 -9.07 1.76 0.77
N ILE A 74 -8.99 2.00 2.08
CA ILE A 74 -10.09 1.77 3.03
C ILE A 74 -11.30 2.67 2.72
N GLY A 75 -11.07 3.93 2.33
CA GLY A 75 -12.14 4.86 1.96
C GLY A 75 -12.88 4.45 0.68
N ILE A 76 -12.15 3.87 -0.27
CA ILE A 76 -12.70 3.33 -1.52
C ILE A 76 -13.47 2.03 -1.25
N ASN A 77 -12.85 1.09 -0.53
CA ASN A 77 -13.47 -0.16 -0.15
C ASN A 77 -13.38 -0.37 1.38
N PRO A 78 -14.43 0.04 2.13
CA PRO A 78 -14.50 -0.15 3.57
C PRO A 78 -14.57 -1.61 4.03
N ARG A 79 -14.75 -2.55 3.11
CA ARG A 79 -14.73 -4.00 3.37
C ARG A 79 -13.43 -4.67 2.90
N SER A 80 -12.44 -3.89 2.46
CA SER A 80 -11.14 -4.45 2.07
C SER A 80 -10.39 -4.92 3.31
N SER A 81 -10.41 -6.24 3.54
CA SER A 81 -9.59 -6.85 4.59
C SER A 81 -8.11 -6.61 4.34
N GLU A 82 -7.69 -6.63 3.07
CA GLU A 82 -6.30 -6.38 2.65
C GLU A 82 -5.85 -4.98 3.05
N ALA A 83 -6.62 -3.93 2.72
CA ALA A 83 -6.23 -2.55 3.05
C ALA A 83 -6.08 -2.33 4.57
N TYR A 84 -6.92 -2.98 5.38
CA TYR A 84 -6.80 -2.95 6.83
C TYR A 84 -5.59 -3.71 7.36
N LEU A 85 -5.23 -4.85 6.74
CA LEU A 85 -4.05 -5.61 7.11
C LEU A 85 -2.79 -4.82 6.81
N GLU A 86 -2.66 -4.25 5.61
CA GLU A 86 -1.46 -3.51 5.23
C GLU A 86 -1.27 -2.25 6.09
N LEU A 87 -2.34 -1.52 6.40
CA LEU A 87 -2.27 -0.42 7.37
C LEU A 87 -1.84 -0.89 8.76
N ALA A 88 -2.31 -2.06 9.21
CA ALA A 88 -1.94 -2.61 10.51
C ALA A 88 -0.46 -3.01 10.54
N HIS A 89 0.03 -3.69 9.50
CA HIS A 89 1.43 -4.05 9.35
C HIS A 89 2.33 -2.82 9.31
N PHE A 90 1.99 -1.81 8.51
CA PHE A 90 2.69 -0.53 8.47
C PHE A 90 2.79 0.12 9.86
N LEU A 91 1.66 0.19 10.58
CA LEU A 91 1.63 0.79 11.91
C LEU A 91 2.46 0.02 12.93
N ASP A 92 2.52 -1.31 12.83
CA ASP A 92 3.25 -2.18 13.75
C ASP A 92 4.75 -2.16 13.47
N SER A 93 5.12 -2.48 12.24
CA SER A 93 6.51 -2.74 11.85
C SER A 93 7.29 -1.49 11.46
N VAL A 94 6.63 -0.48 10.87
CA VAL A 94 7.32 0.73 10.39
C VAL A 94 7.16 1.89 11.38
N MET A 95 5.93 2.12 11.88
CA MET A 95 5.67 3.25 12.78
C MET A 95 5.84 2.92 14.26
N ASN A 96 6.13 1.66 14.63
CA ASN A 96 6.24 1.16 16.01
C ASN A 96 5.04 1.57 16.90
N LYS A 97 3.81 1.41 16.36
CA LYS A 97 2.51 1.74 17.00
C LYS A 97 1.64 0.48 17.14
N PRO A 98 2.08 -0.57 17.86
CA PRO A 98 1.38 -1.86 17.97
C PRO A 98 -0.05 -1.74 18.52
N ARG A 99 -0.30 -0.79 19.43
CA ARG A 99 -1.65 -0.54 19.98
C ARG A 99 -2.65 -0.09 18.92
N LYS A 100 -2.21 0.74 17.96
CA LYS A 100 -3.06 1.18 16.84
C LYS A 100 -3.18 0.07 15.81
N ALA A 101 -2.09 -0.62 15.49
CA ALA A 101 -2.08 -1.77 14.58
C ALA A 101 -3.11 -2.84 14.99
N LYS A 102 -3.17 -3.20 16.28
CA LYS A 102 -4.15 -4.15 16.82
C LYS A 102 -5.60 -3.77 16.49
N GLN A 103 -5.96 -2.50 16.53
CA GLN A 103 -7.31 -2.05 16.19
C GLN A 103 -7.63 -2.30 14.71
N TYR A 104 -6.64 -2.16 13.82
CA TYR A 104 -6.82 -2.38 12.39
C TYR A 104 -6.76 -3.87 12.02
N PHE A 105 -5.95 -4.69 12.69
CA PHE A 105 -6.03 -6.15 12.57
C PHE A 105 -7.43 -6.69 12.92
N GLU A 106 -8.05 -6.14 13.96
CA GLU A 106 -9.43 -6.49 14.33
C GLU A 106 -10.44 -6.08 13.25
N LYS A 107 -10.26 -4.91 12.63
CA LYS A 107 -11.09 -4.46 11.50
C LYS A 107 -10.91 -5.35 10.28
N ALA A 108 -9.67 -5.71 9.94
CA ALA A 108 -9.37 -6.64 8.85
C ALA A 108 -10.08 -7.98 9.04
N ARG A 109 -10.01 -8.54 10.26
CA ARG A 109 -10.68 -9.80 10.59
C ARG A 109 -12.20 -9.71 10.43
N ARG A 110 -12.80 -8.60 10.85
CA ARG A 110 -14.25 -8.36 10.66
C ARG A 110 -14.61 -8.22 9.19
N ALA A 111 -13.82 -7.48 8.41
CA ALA A 111 -14.04 -7.28 6.99
C ALA A 111 -13.94 -8.58 6.18
N LYS A 112 -13.03 -9.49 6.56
CA LYS A 112 -12.90 -10.81 5.94
C LYS A 112 -14.11 -11.73 6.17
N ASN A 113 -14.85 -11.50 7.26
CA ASN A 113 -15.97 -12.33 7.71
C ASN A 113 -17.34 -11.68 7.44
N ALA A 114 -17.40 -10.57 6.69
CA ALA A 114 -18.60 -9.78 6.42
C ALA A 114 -19.08 -9.93 4.97
#